data_AF-A0A507DC97-F1
#
_entry.id   AF-A0A507DC97-F1
#
_cell.length_a   1.000
_cell.length_b   1.000
_cell.length_c   1.000
_cell.angle_alpha   90.00
_cell.angle_beta   90.00
_cell.angle_gamma   90.00
#
_symmetry.space_group_name_H-M   'P 1'
#
loop_
_entity.id
_entity.type
_entity.pdbx_description
1 polymer ?
#
loop_
_entity_poly.entity_id
_entity_poly.type
_entity_poly.pdbx_seq_one_letter_code
_entity_poly.pdbx_strand_id
1 'polypeptide(L)'
;MSAATPDIADEDDEDDEGSQGAPKPTPLPEQDKELLEKAAANVEALISKDMIAKGQVLDEAKLNEAFQDTMEVCMGVFPSGLPPWEPLRMIMEGDIADLSLRGKMDKSDTSLWWASKEFKEDKKLSDYVGVNEKTKILVKLQKKGSGAPTKEAPLDEMGQRNLMAYYYRKQEEHKRLLENEDDDYLNSSWADPKSLKSAFNGIANISLGPRK
;
A
#
# COMPACT_ATOMS: atom_id res chain seq x y z
N MET A 1 69.28 53.11 -24.87
CA MET A 1 69.37 52.26 -23.67
C MET A 1 67.94 51.88 -23.33
N SER A 2 67.42 50.80 -23.92
CA SER A 2 67.56 49.42 -23.44
C SER A 2 66.82 49.20 -22.13
N ALA A 3 65.58 48.70 -22.24
CA ALA A 3 64.99 47.70 -21.36
C ALA A 3 63.71 47.20 -22.03
N ALA A 4 63.82 46.01 -22.63
CA ALA A 4 62.68 45.20 -23.05
C ALA A 4 62.13 44.48 -21.81
N THR A 5 60.82 44.50 -21.63
CA THR A 5 60.09 43.68 -20.66
C THR A 5 59.34 42.62 -21.47
N PRO A 6 59.47 41.32 -21.15
CA PRO A 6 58.94 40.25 -22.00
C PRO A 6 57.45 39.99 -21.75
N ASP A 7 56.80 39.53 -22.82
CA ASP A 7 55.49 38.87 -22.86
C ASP A 7 55.28 37.91 -21.70
N ILE A 8 54.20 38.13 -20.94
CA ILE A 8 53.42 37.07 -20.31
C ILE A 8 52.09 37.07 -21.09
N ALA A 9 51.84 35.99 -21.82
CA ALA A 9 50.55 35.73 -22.43
C ALA A 9 49.62 35.24 -21.32
N ASP A 10 48.59 36.02 -21.01
CA ASP A 10 47.40 35.55 -20.31
C ASP A 10 46.58 34.73 -21.32
N GLU A 11 46.87 33.44 -21.42
CA GLU A 11 45.95 32.44 -21.96
C GLU A 11 45.07 31.95 -20.80
N ASP A 12 44.02 32.71 -20.50
CA ASP A 12 42.86 32.20 -19.77
C ASP A 12 42.07 31.26 -20.72
N ASP A 13 42.58 30.06 -20.92
CA ASP A 13 41.77 28.95 -21.43
C ASP A 13 40.97 28.38 -20.26
N GLU A 14 39.73 28.87 -20.15
CA GLU A 14 38.67 28.21 -19.39
C GLU A 14 38.43 26.82 -20.00
N ASP A 15 39.14 25.80 -19.49
CA ASP A 15 38.73 24.40 -19.64
C ASP A 15 37.44 24.17 -18.82
N ASP A 16 36.31 24.66 -19.35
CA ASP A 16 34.98 24.17 -19.03
C ASP A 16 34.91 22.72 -19.52
N GLU A 17 35.39 21.79 -18.68
CA GLU A 17 35.16 20.36 -18.85
C GLU A 17 33.65 20.14 -18.86
N GLY A 18 33.10 20.22 -20.07
CA GLY A 18 31.72 19.92 -20.36
C GLY A 18 31.40 18.55 -19.76
N SER A 19 30.58 18.58 -18.71
CA SER A 19 29.88 17.42 -18.19
C SER A 19 29.32 16.64 -19.37
N GLN A 20 30.01 15.56 -19.76
CA GLN A 20 29.60 14.69 -20.83
C GLN A 20 28.31 14.01 -20.37
N GLY A 21 27.18 14.66 -20.66
CA GLY A 21 25.86 14.08 -20.51
C GLY A 21 25.86 12.75 -21.22
N ALA A 22 25.51 11.69 -20.49
CA ALA A 22 25.50 10.32 -20.98
C ALA A 22 24.85 10.24 -22.38
N PRO A 23 25.44 9.48 -23.31
CA PRO A 23 24.89 9.34 -24.65
C PRO A 23 23.44 8.87 -24.56
N LYS A 24 22.55 9.55 -25.28
CA LYS A 24 21.12 9.27 -25.30
C LYS A 24 20.91 7.79 -25.65
N PRO A 25 20.21 7.00 -24.82
CA PRO A 25 20.05 5.58 -25.09
C PRO A 25 19.34 5.39 -26.43
N THR A 26 19.89 4.54 -27.28
CA THR A 26 19.22 4.10 -28.51
C THR A 26 17.86 3.52 -28.15
N PRO A 27 16.78 3.92 -28.84
CA PRO A 27 15.44 3.46 -28.51
C PRO A 27 15.37 1.94 -28.68
N LEU A 28 15.08 1.23 -27.59
CA LEU A 28 14.86 -0.21 -27.63
C LEU A 28 13.67 -0.56 -28.54
N PRO A 29 13.72 -1.70 -29.24
CA PRO A 29 12.57 -2.30 -29.90
C PRO A 29 11.37 -2.41 -28.95
N GLU A 30 10.16 -2.21 -29.48
CA GLU A 30 8.93 -2.22 -28.67
C GLU A 30 8.69 -3.58 -27.99
N GLN A 31 9.10 -4.67 -28.63
CA GLN A 31 9.01 -6.03 -28.09
C GLN A 31 9.88 -6.21 -26.82
N ASP A 32 11.08 -5.65 -26.81
CA ASP A 32 12.02 -5.78 -25.69
C ASP A 32 11.55 -4.99 -24.47
N LYS A 33 10.92 -3.83 -24.70
CA LYS A 33 10.27 -3.04 -23.64
C LYS A 33 9.13 -3.80 -23.00
N GLU A 34 8.28 -4.43 -23.81
CA GLU A 34 7.15 -5.22 -23.31
C GLU A 34 7.63 -6.42 -22.47
N LEU A 35 8.74 -7.05 -22.85
CA LEU A 35 9.34 -8.15 -22.07
C LEU A 35 9.85 -7.67 -20.71
N LEU A 36 10.53 -6.52 -20.66
CA LEU A 36 11.00 -5.93 -19.40
C LEU A 36 9.84 -5.50 -18.49
N GLU A 37 8.79 -4.90 -19.04
CA GLU A 37 7.60 -4.51 -18.29
C GLU A 37 6.86 -5.73 -17.72
N LYS A 38 6.75 -6.82 -18.49
CA LYS A 38 6.19 -8.09 -18.01
C LYS A 38 7.03 -8.69 -16.89
N ALA A 39 8.35 -8.69 -17.02
CA ALA A 39 9.25 -9.18 -15.97
C ALA A 39 9.10 -8.35 -14.69
N ALA A 40 9.08 -7.03 -14.80
CA ALA A 40 8.86 -6.13 -13.67
C ALA A 40 7.50 -6.38 -12.98
N ALA A 41 6.42 -6.50 -13.77
CA ALA A 41 5.08 -6.75 -13.24
C ALA A 41 4.98 -8.10 -12.49
N ASN A 42 5.68 -9.13 -12.96
CA ASN A 42 5.71 -10.44 -12.29
C ASN A 42 6.39 -10.36 -10.92
N VAL A 43 7.51 -9.64 -10.82
CA VAL A 43 8.23 -9.42 -9.55
C VAL A 43 7.40 -8.57 -8.60
N GLU A 44 6.76 -7.50 -9.10
CA GLU A 44 5.87 -6.66 -8.30
C GLU A 44 4.67 -7.46 -7.75
N ALA A 45 4.08 -8.34 -8.56
CA ALA A 45 3.00 -9.21 -8.13
C ALA A 45 3.46 -10.17 -7.01
N LEU A 46 4.71 -10.67 -7.08
CA LEU A 46 5.29 -11.55 -6.06
C LEU A 46 5.55 -10.84 -4.73
N ILE A 47 5.92 -9.55 -4.76
CA ILE A 47 6.23 -8.73 -3.56
C ILE A 47 4.97 -8.06 -2.98
N SER A 48 3.89 -7.98 -3.76
CA SER A 48 2.65 -7.30 -3.39
C SER A 48 2.02 -7.82 -2.08
N LYS A 49 1.29 -6.94 -1.39
CA LYS A 49 0.56 -7.29 -0.15
C LYS A 49 -0.56 -8.31 -0.39
N ASP A 50 -0.99 -8.48 -1.64
CA ASP A 50 -2.06 -9.41 -2.03
C ASP A 50 -1.66 -10.87 -1.79
N MET A 51 -0.35 -11.15 -1.79
CA MET A 51 0.20 -12.47 -1.50
C MET A 51 -0.10 -12.92 -0.06
N ILE A 52 -0.25 -11.96 0.87
CA ILE A 52 -0.61 -12.21 2.28
C ILE A 52 -2.04 -12.78 2.37
N ALA A 53 -2.95 -12.29 1.53
CA ALA A 53 -4.33 -12.78 1.47
C ALA A 53 -4.42 -14.17 0.81
N LYS A 54 -3.55 -14.44 -0.17
CA LYS A 54 -3.41 -15.74 -0.82
C LYS A 54 -2.71 -16.79 0.06
N GLY A 55 -2.14 -16.38 1.20
CA GLY A 55 -1.43 -17.27 2.12
C GLY A 55 -0.11 -17.82 1.57
N GLN A 56 0.43 -17.21 0.52
CA GLN A 56 1.71 -17.61 -0.06
C GLN A 56 2.85 -16.93 0.71
N VAL A 57 3.78 -17.75 1.22
CA VAL A 57 4.98 -17.26 1.89
C VAL A 57 6.03 -16.91 0.85
N LEU A 58 6.65 -15.74 1.05
CA LEU A 58 7.81 -15.31 0.29
C LEU A 58 9.06 -15.89 0.95
N ASP A 59 9.72 -16.80 0.25
CA ASP A 59 10.97 -17.43 0.68
C ASP A 59 12.15 -16.84 -0.10
N GLU A 60 13.34 -16.88 0.47
CA GLU A 60 14.57 -16.39 -0.19
C GLU A 60 14.82 -17.11 -1.53
N ALA A 61 14.53 -18.40 -1.62
CA ALA A 61 14.66 -19.16 -2.86
C ALA A 61 13.78 -18.61 -4.00
N LYS A 62 12.53 -18.25 -3.70
CA LYS A 62 11.60 -17.68 -4.69
C LYS A 62 12.02 -16.26 -5.10
N LEU A 63 12.60 -15.50 -4.17
CA LEU A 63 13.11 -14.18 -4.45
C LEU A 63 14.34 -14.25 -5.37
N ASN A 64 15.23 -15.21 -5.12
CA ASN A 64 16.40 -15.45 -5.96
C ASN A 64 16.02 -15.97 -7.35
N GLU A 65 15.01 -16.84 -7.45
CA GLU A 65 14.46 -17.31 -8.73
C GLU A 65 13.89 -16.13 -9.53
N ALA A 66 13.02 -15.31 -8.92
CA ALA A 66 12.47 -14.13 -9.59
C ALA A 66 13.54 -13.09 -9.98
N PHE A 67 14.60 -12.96 -9.18
CA PHE A 67 15.75 -12.14 -9.52
C PHE A 67 16.51 -12.70 -10.72
N GLN A 68 16.77 -14.01 -10.76
CA GLN A 68 17.40 -14.69 -11.89
C GLN A 68 16.57 -14.56 -13.16
N ASP A 69 15.26 -14.78 -13.11
CA ASP A 69 14.35 -14.59 -14.25
C ASP A 69 14.46 -13.18 -14.82
N THR A 70 14.50 -12.16 -13.94
CA THR A 70 14.65 -10.76 -14.34
C THR A 70 16.03 -10.51 -14.97
N MET A 71 17.08 -11.12 -14.42
CA MET A 71 18.44 -11.03 -14.98
C MET A 71 18.51 -11.68 -16.36
N GLU A 72 17.89 -12.85 -16.57
CA GLU A 72 17.86 -13.54 -17.86
C GLU A 72 17.17 -12.69 -18.92
N VAL A 73 16.02 -12.09 -18.60
CA VAL A 73 15.31 -11.17 -19.50
C VAL A 73 16.17 -9.96 -19.82
N CYS A 74 16.82 -9.34 -18.82
CA CYS A 74 17.73 -8.21 -19.03
C CYS A 74 18.91 -8.57 -19.94
N MET A 75 19.53 -9.73 -19.75
CA MET A 75 20.65 -10.20 -20.59
C MET A 75 20.21 -10.52 -22.02
N GLY A 76 18.99 -11.03 -22.20
CA GLY A 76 18.41 -11.28 -23.52
C GLY A 76 18.16 -9.99 -24.31
N VAL A 77 17.69 -8.94 -23.63
CA VAL A 77 17.44 -7.62 -24.24
C VAL A 77 18.75 -6.86 -24.51
N PHE A 78 19.76 -7.02 -23.66
CA PHE A 78 21.06 -6.37 -23.79
C PHE A 78 22.20 -7.38 -23.98
N PRO A 79 22.30 -8.05 -25.14
CA PRO A 79 23.31 -9.08 -25.39
C PRO A 79 24.75 -8.54 -25.39
N SER A 80 24.93 -7.26 -25.73
CA SER A 80 26.22 -6.56 -25.67
C SER A 80 26.62 -6.14 -24.24
N GLY A 81 25.77 -6.42 -23.26
CA GLY A 81 25.91 -5.97 -21.88
C GLY A 81 25.38 -4.56 -21.65
N LEU A 82 25.12 -4.26 -20.38
CA LEU A 82 24.72 -2.94 -19.93
C LEU A 82 25.97 -2.03 -19.78
N PRO A 83 25.83 -0.71 -19.99
CA PRO A 83 26.92 0.22 -19.72
C PRO A 83 27.38 0.20 -18.24
N PRO A 84 28.66 0.49 -17.94
CA PRO A 84 29.19 0.46 -16.57
C PRO A 84 28.50 1.44 -15.60
N TRP A 85 27.98 2.56 -16.10
CA TRP A 85 27.29 3.57 -15.30
C TRP A 85 25.81 3.24 -15.05
N GLU A 86 25.30 2.15 -15.63
CA GLU A 86 23.88 1.79 -15.50
C GLU A 86 23.62 1.15 -14.13
N PRO A 87 22.67 1.67 -13.32
CA PRO A 87 22.39 1.14 -11.98
C PRO A 87 22.01 -0.34 -11.97
N LEU A 88 21.32 -0.81 -13.01
CA LEU A 88 20.94 -2.22 -13.14
C LEU A 88 22.16 -3.13 -13.20
N ARG A 89 23.22 -2.71 -13.90
CA ARG A 89 24.45 -3.48 -13.97
C ARG A 89 25.14 -3.59 -12.62
N MET A 90 25.19 -2.50 -11.86
CA MET A 90 25.76 -2.49 -10.51
C MET A 90 24.99 -3.43 -9.56
N ILE A 91 23.65 -3.47 -9.68
CA ILE A 91 22.80 -4.41 -8.94
C ILE A 91 23.13 -5.86 -9.33
N MET A 92 23.29 -6.13 -10.62
CA MET A 92 23.61 -7.47 -11.15
C MET A 92 25.00 -7.97 -10.71
N GLU A 93 25.97 -7.06 -10.62
CA GLU A 93 27.34 -7.35 -10.16
C GLU A 93 27.45 -7.39 -8.62
N GLY A 94 26.39 -7.02 -7.91
CA GLY A 94 26.33 -7.06 -6.44
C GLY A 94 26.94 -5.83 -5.74
N ASP A 95 27.39 -4.82 -6.51
CA ASP A 95 27.90 -3.57 -5.96
C ASP A 95 26.75 -2.59 -5.69
N ILE A 96 26.02 -2.87 -4.62
CA ILE A 96 24.81 -2.14 -4.23
C ILE A 96 25.16 -1.04 -3.20
N ALA A 97 26.41 -0.98 -2.73
CA ALA A 97 26.83 -0.15 -1.60
C ALA A 97 26.66 1.35 -1.88
N ASP A 98 27.04 1.81 -3.07
CA ASP A 98 26.96 3.23 -3.45
C ASP A 98 25.65 3.59 -4.17
N LEU A 99 24.78 2.61 -4.39
CA LEU A 99 23.53 2.82 -5.10
C LEU A 99 22.43 3.39 -4.19
N SER A 100 21.96 4.59 -4.50
CA SER A 100 20.83 5.23 -3.83
C SER A 100 19.50 4.70 -4.35
N LEU A 101 19.18 3.45 -3.96
CA LEU A 101 17.90 2.83 -4.30
C LEU A 101 16.79 3.32 -3.37
N ARG A 102 15.62 3.63 -3.94
CA ARG A 102 14.43 3.95 -3.14
C ARG A 102 14.08 2.75 -2.27
N GLY A 103 14.07 2.95 -0.95
CA GLY A 103 13.77 1.88 0.00
C GLY A 103 14.95 0.98 0.36
N LYS A 104 16.18 1.31 -0.06
CA LYS A 104 17.39 0.67 0.49
C LYS A 104 17.42 0.85 2.00
N MET A 105 17.57 -0.26 2.71
CA MET A 105 17.57 -0.32 4.15
C MET A 105 18.75 -1.18 4.60
N ASP A 106 19.76 -0.54 5.16
CA ASP A 106 20.92 -1.23 5.72
C ASP A 106 20.62 -1.70 7.13
N LYS A 107 21.23 -2.81 7.55
CA LYS A 107 21.03 -3.38 8.90
C LYS A 107 21.35 -2.36 10.00
N SER A 108 22.37 -1.51 9.80
CA SER A 108 22.74 -0.46 10.76
C SER A 108 21.64 0.59 10.95
N ASP A 109 20.89 0.88 9.88
CA ASP A 109 19.98 2.01 9.79
C ASP A 109 18.52 1.60 9.91
N THR A 110 18.24 0.32 10.16
CA THR A 110 16.88 -0.23 10.10
C THR A 110 16.39 -0.71 11.46
N SER A 111 15.14 -0.40 11.77
CA SER A 111 14.42 -0.84 12.97
C SER A 111 13.15 -1.58 12.59
N LEU A 112 12.86 -2.66 13.32
CA LEU A 112 11.65 -3.47 13.17
C LEU A 112 10.66 -3.11 14.27
N TRP A 113 9.40 -2.88 13.91
CA TRP A 113 8.37 -2.46 14.85
C TRP A 113 7.16 -3.38 14.80
N TRP A 114 6.71 -3.79 15.99
CA TRP A 114 5.52 -4.59 16.18
C TRP A 114 4.67 -4.00 17.31
N ALA A 115 3.40 -3.69 17.04
CA ALA A 115 2.45 -3.15 18.02
C ALA A 115 3.00 -1.96 18.86
N SER A 116 3.66 -0.99 18.21
CA SER A 116 4.29 0.18 18.86
C SER A 116 5.49 -0.15 19.76
N LYS A 117 6.03 -1.36 19.68
CA LYS A 117 7.29 -1.77 20.30
C LYS A 117 8.35 -2.01 19.24
N GLU A 118 9.53 -1.48 19.48
CA GLU A 118 10.71 -1.73 18.65
C GLU A 118 11.36 -3.07 19.05
N PHE A 119 11.67 -3.91 18.05
CA PHE A 119 12.49 -5.09 18.24
C PHE A 119 13.95 -4.70 18.38
N LYS A 120 14.55 -5.11 19.51
CA LYS A 120 15.98 -4.99 19.75
C LYS A 120 16.65 -6.29 19.37
N GLU A 121 17.82 -6.21 18.73
CA GLU A 121 18.60 -7.39 18.32
C GLU A 121 18.97 -8.29 19.52
N ASP A 122 19.15 -7.71 20.71
CA ASP A 122 19.52 -8.44 21.92
C ASP A 122 18.38 -9.26 22.56
N LYS A 123 17.14 -9.13 22.07
CA LYS A 123 15.96 -9.74 22.68
C LYS A 123 15.32 -10.78 21.78
N LYS A 124 14.76 -11.83 22.40
CA LYS A 124 14.05 -12.87 21.67
C LYS A 124 12.66 -12.38 21.26
N LEU A 125 12.17 -12.88 20.13
CA LEU A 125 10.81 -12.59 19.66
C LEU A 125 9.74 -13.01 20.68
N SER A 126 10.01 -14.06 21.46
CA SER A 126 9.16 -14.53 22.56
C SER A 126 8.89 -13.47 23.62
N ASP A 127 9.82 -12.54 23.85
CA ASP A 127 9.66 -11.49 24.87
C ASP A 127 8.64 -10.43 24.45
N TYR A 128 8.35 -10.36 23.15
CA TYR A 128 7.38 -9.44 22.58
C TYR A 128 6.06 -10.13 22.31
N VAL A 129 6.08 -11.24 21.57
CA VAL A 129 4.88 -11.92 21.05
C VAL A 129 4.34 -12.97 22.03
N GLY A 130 5.17 -13.45 22.96
CA GLY A 130 4.84 -14.53 23.89
C GLY A 130 5.19 -15.92 23.36
N VAL A 131 4.68 -16.96 24.04
CA VAL A 131 5.00 -18.39 23.78
C VAL A 131 3.92 -19.08 22.93
N ASN A 132 3.32 -18.35 21.99
CA ASN A 132 2.18 -18.87 21.23
C ASN A 132 2.61 -19.37 19.84
N GLU A 133 2.49 -20.68 19.61
CA GLU A 133 3.03 -21.38 18.42
C GLU A 133 2.31 -21.07 17.10
N LYS A 134 1.11 -20.49 17.13
CA LYS A 134 0.31 -20.18 15.93
C LYS A 134 -0.05 -18.69 15.82
N THR A 135 0.96 -17.82 15.89
CA THR A 135 0.76 -16.37 15.84
C THR A 135 1.25 -15.79 14.51
N LYS A 136 0.35 -15.14 13.76
CA LYS A 136 0.72 -14.30 12.62
C LYS A 136 0.94 -12.87 13.11
N ILE A 137 2.14 -12.33 12.89
CA ILE A 137 2.48 -10.95 13.26
C ILE A 137 2.72 -10.11 12.01
N LEU A 138 2.30 -8.84 12.07
CA LEU A 138 2.61 -7.84 11.05
C LEU A 138 3.66 -6.90 11.64
N VAL A 139 4.83 -6.89 11.02
CA VAL A 139 5.97 -6.08 11.47
C VAL A 139 6.22 -5.00 10.43
N LYS A 140 6.47 -3.77 10.88
CA LYS A 140 6.82 -2.64 10.03
C LYS A 140 8.32 -2.40 10.07
N LEU A 141 8.93 -2.23 8.90
CA LEU A 141 10.34 -1.92 8.74
C LEU A 141 10.49 -0.40 8.52
N GLN A 142 11.32 0.27 9.31
CA GLN A 142 11.53 1.73 9.21
C GLN A 142 12.98 2.13 9.52
N LYS A 143 13.41 3.28 8.99
CA LYS A 143 14.73 3.86 9.30
C LYS A 143 14.83 4.23 10.77
N LYS A 144 15.95 3.92 11.42
CA LYS A 144 16.22 4.30 12.81
C LYS A 144 16.11 5.82 12.94
N GLY A 145 15.36 6.27 13.95
CA GLY A 145 15.09 7.69 14.22
C GLY A 145 13.77 8.22 13.69
N SER A 146 13.00 7.46 12.88
CA SER A 146 11.67 7.89 12.42
C SER A 146 10.56 7.78 13.47
N GLY A 147 10.89 7.36 14.70
CA GLY A 147 9.92 7.16 15.78
C GLY A 147 9.02 5.95 15.57
N ALA A 148 8.00 5.82 16.43
CA ALA A 148 7.04 4.71 16.33
C ALA A 148 6.20 4.82 15.05
N PRO A 149 5.98 3.73 14.30
CA PRO A 149 5.19 3.76 13.09
C PRO A 149 3.77 4.24 13.36
N THR A 150 3.27 5.11 12.50
CA THR A 150 1.87 5.52 12.52
C THR A 150 0.98 4.29 12.44
N LYS A 151 0.06 4.18 13.40
CA LYS A 151 -0.97 3.14 13.40
C LYS A 151 -1.84 3.37 12.17
N GLU A 152 -2.05 2.32 11.38
CA GLU A 152 -3.06 2.38 10.33
C GLU A 152 -4.43 2.61 10.96
N ALA A 153 -5.27 3.38 10.28
CA ALA A 153 -6.65 3.57 10.72
C ALA A 153 -7.28 2.18 10.88
N PRO A 154 -7.91 1.87 12.04
CA PRO A 154 -8.47 0.54 12.29
C PRO A 154 -9.57 0.13 11.29
N LEU A 155 -10.12 1.11 10.56
CA LEU A 155 -11.08 0.89 9.49
C LEU A 155 -10.52 1.45 8.18
N ASP A 156 -10.67 0.66 7.13
CA ASP A 156 -10.58 1.11 5.74
C ASP A 156 -11.62 2.21 5.47
N GLU A 157 -11.38 3.07 4.48
CA GLU A 157 -12.27 4.21 4.17
C GLU A 157 -13.71 3.75 3.90
N MET A 158 -13.87 2.61 3.23
CA MET A 158 -15.19 2.03 2.94
C MET A 158 -15.87 1.52 4.21
N GLY A 159 -15.09 0.92 5.12
CA GLY A 159 -15.57 0.50 6.45
C GLY A 159 -15.99 1.68 7.31
N GLN A 160 -15.23 2.78 7.27
CA GLN A 160 -15.55 4.00 8.00
C GLN A 160 -16.85 4.64 7.51
N ARG A 161 -17.06 4.70 6.18
CA ARG A 161 -18.32 5.20 5.59
C ARG A 161 -19.53 4.35 5.99
N ASN A 162 -19.39 3.02 5.93
CA ASN A 162 -20.46 2.10 6.34
C ASN A 162 -20.80 2.24 7.83
N LEU A 163 -19.78 2.41 8.67
CA LEU A 163 -19.96 2.63 10.11
C LEU A 163 -20.69 3.96 10.37
N MET A 164 -20.30 5.04 9.70
CA MET A 164 -20.99 6.33 9.79
C MET A 164 -22.45 6.22 9.33
N ALA A 165 -22.72 5.52 8.23
CA ALA A 165 -24.08 5.29 7.73
C ALA A 165 -24.94 4.49 8.73
N TYR A 166 -24.36 3.47 9.37
CA TYR A 166 -25.04 2.71 10.41
C TYR A 166 -25.41 3.57 11.62
N TYR A 167 -24.47 4.40 12.11
CA TYR A 167 -24.73 5.30 13.23
C TYR A 167 -25.78 6.36 12.88
N TYR A 168 -25.77 6.89 11.66
CA TYR A 168 -26.76 7.83 11.19
C TYR A 168 -28.16 7.21 11.16
N ARG A 169 -28.32 6.01 10.58
CA ARG A 169 -29.60 5.29 10.56
C ARG A 169 -30.11 5.00 11.97
N LYS A 170 -29.23 4.56 12.87
CA LYS A 170 -29.53 4.35 14.29
C LYS A 170 -30.01 5.62 14.98
N GLN A 171 -29.38 6.76 14.70
CA GLN A 171 -29.77 8.04 15.26
C GLN A 171 -31.14 8.48 14.74
N GLU A 172 -31.41 8.30 13.45
CA GLU A 172 -32.74 8.58 12.88
C GLU A 172 -33.82 7.66 13.45
N GLU A 173 -33.56 6.36 13.57
CA GLU A 173 -34.47 5.40 14.21
C GLU A 173 -34.75 5.79 15.67
N HIS A 174 -33.72 6.17 16.42
CA HIS A 174 -33.85 6.62 17.80
C HIS A 174 -34.62 7.94 17.91
N LYS A 175 -34.35 8.89 17.02
CA LYS A 175 -35.08 10.16 16.95
C LYS A 175 -36.55 9.94 16.62
N ARG A 176 -36.83 9.07 15.65
CA ARG A 176 -38.20 8.68 15.29
C ARG A 176 -38.93 8.00 16.44
N LEU A 177 -38.26 7.16 17.23
CA LEU A 177 -38.84 6.56 18.43
C LEU A 177 -39.17 7.61 19.51
N LEU A 178 -38.36 8.66 19.65
CA LEU A 178 -38.65 9.75 20.59
C LEU A 178 -39.78 10.67 20.11
N GLU A 179 -39.88 10.88 18.79
CA GLU A 179 -40.93 11.70 18.17
C GLU A 179 -42.28 10.97 18.06
N ASN A 180 -42.32 9.65 18.21
CA ASN A 180 -43.56 8.89 18.21
C ASN A 180 -44.30 9.13 19.55
N GLU A 181 -45.26 10.05 19.57
CA GLU A 181 -46.06 10.44 20.75
C GLU A 181 -47.09 9.37 21.19
N ASP A 182 -46.78 8.07 21.11
CA ASP A 182 -47.59 6.90 21.56
C ASP A 182 -49.08 6.85 21.11
N ASP A 183 -49.54 7.80 20.29
CA ASP A 183 -50.93 7.90 19.83
C ASP A 183 -51.29 6.88 18.72
N ASP A 184 -50.29 6.20 18.16
CA ASP A 184 -50.48 5.11 17.19
C ASP A 184 -51.28 3.93 17.78
N TYR A 185 -51.26 3.75 19.12
CA TYR A 185 -52.07 2.72 19.79
C TYR A 185 -53.58 3.01 19.73
N LEU A 186 -54.00 4.28 19.65
CA LEU A 186 -55.43 4.67 19.63
C LEU A 186 -56.16 4.21 18.36
N ASN A 187 -55.44 4.04 17.24
CA ASN A 187 -56.00 3.55 15.97
C ASN A 187 -55.59 2.11 15.65
N SER A 188 -54.94 1.41 16.58
CA SER A 188 -54.48 0.04 16.37
C SER A 188 -55.66 -0.93 16.33
N SER A 189 -55.63 -1.88 15.39
CA SER A 189 -56.62 -2.96 15.29
C SER A 189 -56.69 -3.84 16.54
N TRP A 190 -55.62 -3.87 17.33
CA TRP A 190 -55.57 -4.55 18.63
C TRP A 190 -56.40 -3.83 19.71
N ALA A 191 -56.53 -2.52 19.62
CA ALA A 191 -57.26 -1.71 20.60
C ALA A 191 -58.76 -1.63 20.33
N ASP A 192 -59.28 -2.20 19.23
CA ASP A 192 -60.71 -2.21 18.92
C ASP A 192 -61.44 -3.28 19.77
N PRO A 193 -62.25 -2.89 20.78
CA PRO A 193 -62.98 -3.82 21.63
C PRO A 193 -64.09 -4.58 20.88
N LYS A 194 -64.41 -4.18 19.65
CA LYS A 194 -65.43 -4.82 18.80
C LYS A 194 -64.84 -5.74 17.73
N SER A 195 -63.51 -5.79 17.60
CA SER A 195 -62.80 -6.58 16.58
C SER A 195 -63.19 -8.06 16.59
N LEU A 196 -63.17 -8.70 17.76
CA LEU A 196 -63.52 -10.11 17.93
C LEU A 196 -65.00 -10.40 17.61
N LYS A 197 -65.89 -9.46 17.98
CA LYS A 197 -67.32 -9.55 17.67
C LYS A 197 -67.58 -9.37 16.18
N SER A 198 -66.85 -8.49 15.51
CA SER A 198 -66.93 -8.29 14.06
C SER A 198 -66.43 -9.54 13.31
N ALA A 199 -65.33 -10.14 13.78
CA ALA A 199 -64.79 -11.38 13.23
C ALA A 199 -65.78 -12.55 13.35
N PHE A 200 -66.42 -12.73 14.52
CA PHE A 200 -67.37 -13.82 14.73
C PHE A 200 -68.66 -13.66 13.91
N ASN A 201 -69.09 -12.42 13.67
CA ASN A 201 -70.28 -12.14 12.85
C ASN A 201 -69.97 -11.98 11.35
N GLY A 202 -68.72 -12.21 10.92
CA GLY A 202 -68.31 -12.13 9.50
C GLY A 202 -68.30 -10.72 8.90
N ILE A 203 -68.25 -9.68 9.74
CA ILE A 203 -68.42 -8.25 9.38
C ILE A 203 -67.05 -7.54 9.18
N ALA A 204 -65.94 -8.28 9.13
CA ALA A 204 -64.58 -7.74 9.19
C ALA A 204 -64.18 -6.75 8.06
N ASN A 205 -64.92 -6.65 6.95
CA ASN A 205 -64.58 -5.82 5.78
C ASN A 205 -65.77 -4.99 5.24
N ILE A 206 -66.43 -4.19 6.08
CA ILE A 206 -67.44 -3.25 5.60
C ILE A 206 -66.80 -1.87 5.35
N SER A 207 -66.61 -1.52 4.07
CA SER A 207 -66.24 -0.17 3.63
C SER A 207 -67.49 0.68 3.41
N LEU A 208 -67.82 1.55 4.37
CA LEU A 208 -68.88 2.56 4.22
C LEU A 208 -68.31 3.83 3.58
N GLY A 209 -68.04 3.75 2.27
CA GLY A 209 -67.68 4.90 1.43
C GLY A 209 -68.22 4.69 0.02
N PRO A 210 -68.51 5.75 -0.75
CA PRO A 210 -69.02 5.59 -2.11
C PRO A 210 -67.98 4.83 -2.96
N ARG A 211 -68.41 3.74 -3.59
CA ARG A 211 -67.62 3.04 -4.61
C ARG A 211 -67.26 4.04 -5.71
N LYS A 212 -65.97 4.33 -5.85
CA LYS A 212 -65.42 4.84 -7.12
C LYS A 212 -65.27 3.68 -8.10
#